data_AF-A0A6L4ANQ2-F1
#
_entry.id   AF-A0A6L4ANQ2-F1
#
_cell.length_a   1.000
_cell.length_b   1.000
_cell.length_c   1.000
_cell.angle_alpha   90.00
_cell.angle_beta   90.00
_cell.angle_gamma   90.00
#
_symmetry.space_group_name_H-M   'P 1'
#
loop_
_entity.id
_entity.type
_entity.pdbx_description
1 polymer ?
#
loop_
_entity_poly.entity_id
_entity_poly.type
_entity_poly.pdbx_seq_one_letter_code
_entity_poly.pdbx_strand_id
1 'polypeptide(L)'
;MLETYLDQAEKLIKSGDTRQLYYAAFELRLAIEKHVYEKLTFFSKRYGEKLLYENWQPNKALKVLCQLEPYADQSYTLSVAHEKEIGVPGNNFIELGHHKALSISWISKHYNKIGSYLHLQAKSQIQLEIPLQYLQEILFELRNIDESDLIMSFPDTVSFNCPLCKTQITCSTLALPHLEKVICISMNCNATFIPKKTEERWSFKLNAVDFECPECSNIQPILIDEIQIGSRITCTICKKRSIVVGNTWRTVKESINKELNMMR
;
A
#
# COMPACT_ATOMS: atom_id res chain seq x y z
N MET A 1 -16.67 14.38 -7.64
CA MET A 1 -16.96 14.03 -6.21
C MET A 1 -16.07 14.78 -5.22
N LEU A 2 -14.93 15.32 -5.67
CA LEU A 2 -14.07 16.21 -4.88
C LEU A 2 -14.54 17.67 -4.92
N GLU A 3 -15.44 17.99 -5.85
CA GLU A 3 -15.98 19.31 -6.19
C GLU A 3 -16.20 20.23 -4.98
N THR A 4 -16.88 19.79 -3.91
CA THR A 4 -17.11 20.65 -2.73
C THR A 4 -15.81 21.14 -2.07
N TYR A 5 -14.82 20.25 -1.90
CA TYR A 5 -13.52 20.60 -1.31
C TYR A 5 -12.68 21.45 -2.27
N LEU A 6 -12.70 21.12 -3.57
CA LEU A 6 -11.92 21.84 -4.58
C LEU A 6 -12.47 23.25 -4.82
N ASP A 7 -13.79 23.40 -4.89
CA ASP A 7 -14.46 24.71 -5.03
C ASP A 7 -14.16 25.61 -3.84
N GLN A 8 -14.20 25.05 -2.63
CA GLN A 8 -13.90 25.81 -1.42
C GLN A 8 -12.43 26.20 -1.38
N ALA A 9 -11.51 25.27 -1.67
CA ALA A 9 -10.08 25.57 -1.78
C ALA A 9 -9.82 26.68 -2.80
N GLU A 10 -10.46 26.63 -3.96
CA GLU A 10 -10.30 27.62 -5.02
C GLU A 10 -10.77 29.02 -4.58
N LYS A 11 -11.92 29.13 -3.92
CA LYS A 11 -12.41 30.40 -3.35
C LYS A 11 -11.42 30.97 -2.33
N LEU A 12 -10.89 30.13 -1.46
CA LEU A 12 -9.93 30.51 -0.42
C LEU A 12 -8.59 30.97 -1.03
N ILE A 13 -8.08 30.24 -2.03
CA ILE A 13 -6.87 30.60 -2.79
C ILE A 13 -7.05 31.96 -3.48
N LYS A 14 -8.21 32.21 -4.10
CA LYS A 14 -8.53 33.48 -4.78
C LYS A 14 -8.53 34.68 -3.82
N SER A 15 -8.90 34.49 -2.56
CA SER A 15 -8.89 35.57 -1.56
C SER A 15 -7.46 36.02 -1.20
N GLY A 16 -6.47 35.13 -1.32
CA GLY A 16 -5.03 35.44 -1.16
C GLY A 16 -4.56 35.77 0.26
N ASP A 17 -5.45 35.91 1.24
CA ASP A 17 -5.07 36.19 2.63
C ASP A 17 -4.37 35.00 3.28
N THR A 18 -3.34 35.27 4.09
CA THR A 18 -2.47 34.24 4.69
C THR A 18 -3.27 33.21 5.49
N ARG A 19 -4.30 33.63 6.25
CA ARG A 19 -5.16 32.68 6.99
C ARG A 19 -5.98 31.81 6.06
N GLN A 20 -6.49 32.39 4.98
CA GLN A 20 -7.29 31.67 3.99
C GLN A 20 -6.46 30.62 3.24
N LEU A 21 -5.16 30.85 3.04
CA LEU A 21 -4.26 29.84 2.46
C LEU A 21 -4.10 28.60 3.36
N TYR A 22 -4.12 28.74 4.69
CA TYR A 22 -4.14 27.57 5.58
C TYR A 22 -5.45 26.79 5.48
N TYR A 23 -6.59 27.48 5.38
CA TYR A 23 -7.86 26.80 5.15
C TYR A 23 -7.90 26.12 3.78
N ALA A 24 -7.37 26.76 2.73
CA ALA A 24 -7.25 26.13 1.42
C ALA A 24 -6.39 24.86 1.47
N ALA A 25 -5.25 24.91 2.18
CA ALA A 25 -4.39 23.76 2.38
C ALA A 25 -5.11 22.61 3.12
N PHE A 26 -5.97 22.93 4.09
CA PHE A 26 -6.82 21.96 4.76
C PHE A 26 -7.84 21.31 3.82
N GLU A 27 -8.56 22.11 3.02
CA GLU A 27 -9.52 21.61 2.03
C GLU A 27 -8.86 20.68 1.00
N LEU A 28 -7.68 21.05 0.48
CA LEU A 28 -6.92 20.22 -0.45
C LEU A 28 -6.45 18.90 0.18
N ARG A 29 -6.17 18.89 1.49
CA ARG A 29 -5.83 17.66 2.22
C ARG A 29 -7.03 16.72 2.30
N LEU A 30 -8.22 17.25 2.60
CA LEU A 30 -9.46 16.47 2.62
C LEU A 30 -9.80 15.92 1.24
N ALA A 31 -9.57 16.69 0.16
CA ALA A 31 -9.74 16.20 -1.20
C ALA A 31 -8.83 15.01 -1.52
N ILE A 32 -7.56 15.03 -1.11
CA ILE A 32 -6.64 13.88 -1.24
C ILE A 32 -7.16 12.65 -0.47
N GLU A 33 -7.61 12.86 0.77
CA GLU A 33 -8.16 11.79 1.62
C GLU A 33 -9.40 11.16 0.96
N LYS A 34 -10.35 12.00 0.54
CA LYS A 34 -11.58 11.57 -0.14
C LYS A 34 -11.27 10.74 -1.39
N HIS A 35 -10.34 11.20 -2.25
CA HIS A 35 -9.94 10.46 -3.45
C HIS A 35 -9.41 9.07 -3.11
N VAL A 36 -8.51 8.95 -2.14
CA VAL A 36 -7.95 7.65 -1.73
C VAL A 36 -9.00 6.74 -1.11
N TYR A 37 -9.87 7.28 -0.25
CA TYR A 37 -10.88 6.48 0.45
C TYR A 37 -12.01 6.02 -0.48
N GLU A 38 -12.34 6.77 -1.52
CA GLU A 38 -13.26 6.30 -2.58
C GLU A 38 -12.69 5.10 -3.31
N LYS A 39 -11.40 5.12 -3.66
CA LYS A 39 -10.73 3.95 -4.26
C LYS A 39 -10.75 2.76 -3.30
N LEU A 40 -10.39 2.95 -2.02
CA LEU A 40 -10.47 1.87 -1.03
C LEU A 40 -11.89 1.30 -0.91
N THR A 41 -12.91 2.15 -0.94
CA THR A 41 -14.33 1.74 -0.88
C THR A 41 -14.69 0.88 -2.07
N PHE A 42 -14.31 1.29 -3.28
CA PHE A 42 -14.50 0.49 -4.47
C PHE A 42 -13.84 -0.89 -4.35
N PHE A 43 -12.57 -0.94 -3.95
CA PHE A 43 -11.80 -2.18 -3.85
C PHE A 43 -12.15 -3.05 -2.63
N SER A 44 -12.71 -2.47 -1.57
CA SER A 44 -13.13 -3.21 -0.38
C SER A 44 -14.21 -4.25 -0.68
N LYS A 45 -15.02 -4.02 -1.72
CA LYS A 45 -16.02 -4.99 -2.20
C LYS A 45 -15.39 -6.32 -2.62
N ARG A 46 -14.13 -6.30 -3.07
CA ARG A 46 -13.38 -7.49 -3.50
C ARG A 46 -12.42 -7.99 -2.41
N TYR A 47 -11.71 -7.07 -1.77
CA TYR A 47 -10.63 -7.41 -0.83
C TYR A 47 -11.08 -7.47 0.64
N GLY A 48 -12.35 -7.16 0.90
CA GLY A 48 -12.97 -7.16 2.22
C GLY A 48 -12.98 -5.79 2.88
N GLU A 49 -13.97 -5.58 3.76
CA GLU A 49 -14.19 -4.33 4.49
C GLU A 49 -13.05 -3.96 5.43
N LYS A 50 -12.18 -4.91 5.81
CA LYS A 50 -10.98 -4.61 6.62
C LYS A 50 -10.01 -3.66 5.91
N LEU A 51 -10.14 -3.47 4.60
CA LEU A 51 -9.43 -2.44 3.85
C LEU A 51 -9.88 -1.02 4.25
N LEU A 52 -11.13 -0.84 4.70
CA LEU A 52 -11.74 0.42 5.14
C LEU A 52 -11.45 0.73 6.61
N TYR A 53 -10.18 0.74 6.99
CA TYR A 53 -9.82 1.12 8.34
C TYR A 53 -9.96 2.63 8.57
N GLU A 54 -10.60 3.00 9.67
CA GLU A 54 -11.01 4.37 9.99
C GLU A 54 -9.85 5.39 10.05
N ASN A 55 -8.65 4.96 10.47
CA ASN A 55 -7.51 5.87 10.72
C ASN A 55 -6.38 5.73 9.69
N TRP A 56 -6.70 5.28 8.46
CA TRP A 56 -5.71 5.20 7.40
C TRP A 56 -5.17 6.59 7.04
N GLN A 57 -3.85 6.79 7.08
CA GLN A 57 -3.26 7.90 6.33
C GLN A 57 -3.26 7.54 4.82
N PRO A 58 -3.59 8.48 3.91
CA PRO A 58 -3.74 8.20 2.48
C PRO A 58 -2.57 7.46 1.84
N ASN A 59 -1.34 7.85 2.18
CA ASN A 59 -0.13 7.21 1.69
C ASN A 59 -0.02 5.73 2.10
N LYS A 60 -0.36 5.41 3.35
CA LYS A 60 -0.33 4.03 3.86
C LYS A 60 -1.45 3.20 3.24
N ALA A 61 -2.65 3.79 3.16
CA ALA A 61 -3.82 3.15 2.56
C ALA A 61 -3.57 2.78 1.10
N LEU A 62 -3.07 3.72 0.29
CA LEU A 62 -2.78 3.48 -1.12
C LEU A 62 -1.64 2.46 -1.30
N LYS A 63 -0.61 2.48 -0.44
CA LYS A 63 0.44 1.45 -0.46
C LYS A 63 -0.10 0.05 -0.22
N VAL A 64 -0.99 -0.12 0.75
CA VAL A 64 -1.66 -1.42 0.98
C VAL A 64 -2.52 -1.79 -0.22
N LEU A 65 -3.28 -0.85 -0.78
CA LEU A 65 -4.07 -1.11 -1.97
C LEU A 65 -3.19 -1.56 -3.15
N CYS A 66 -2.03 -0.93 -3.38
CA CYS A 66 -1.09 -1.33 -4.43
C CYS A 66 -0.46 -2.71 -4.23
N GLN A 67 -0.44 -3.25 -3.00
CA GLN A 67 -0.07 -4.66 -2.78
C GLN A 67 -1.17 -5.61 -3.26
N LEU A 68 -2.42 -5.17 -3.26
CA LEU A 68 -3.56 -5.97 -3.70
C LEU A 68 -3.82 -5.79 -5.20
N GLU A 69 -3.60 -4.58 -5.71
CA GLU A 69 -3.89 -4.11 -7.07
C GLU A 69 -2.71 -3.29 -7.58
N PRO A 70 -1.78 -3.88 -8.35
CA PRO A 70 -0.46 -3.28 -8.62
C PRO A 70 -0.53 -1.98 -9.42
N TYR A 71 -1.62 -1.76 -10.14
CA TYR A 71 -1.86 -0.56 -10.96
C TYR A 71 -2.82 0.43 -10.29
N ALA A 72 -3.14 0.25 -9.01
CA ALA A 72 -4.09 1.10 -8.30
C ALA A 72 -3.65 2.56 -8.17
N ASP A 73 -2.38 2.90 -8.41
CA ASP A 73 -1.89 4.29 -8.41
C ASP A 73 -1.55 4.81 -9.82
N GLN A 74 -2.01 4.09 -10.86
CA GLN A 74 -1.77 4.42 -12.27
C GLN A 74 -3.06 4.80 -12.98
N SER A 75 -2.95 5.76 -13.90
CA SER A 75 -4.03 6.16 -14.80
C SER A 75 -4.17 5.15 -15.94
N TYR A 76 -5.40 4.98 -16.46
CA TYR A 76 -5.67 4.12 -17.60
C TYR A 76 -6.88 4.60 -18.40
N THR A 77 -6.98 4.17 -19.64
CA THR A 77 -8.14 4.39 -20.51
C THR A 77 -8.74 3.04 -20.89
N LEU A 78 -10.07 2.92 -20.81
CA LEU A 78 -10.79 1.77 -21.30
C LEU A 78 -11.23 2.02 -22.73
N SER A 79 -10.94 1.08 -23.62
CA SER A 79 -11.45 1.10 -24.99
C SER A 79 -11.89 -0.30 -25.40
N VAL A 80 -12.90 -0.36 -26.27
CA VAL A 80 -13.42 -1.61 -26.84
C VAL A 80 -13.34 -1.56 -28.36
N ALA A 81 -13.10 -2.70 -28.99
CA ALA A 81 -13.11 -2.82 -30.44
C ALA A 81 -13.95 -4.04 -30.83
N HIS A 82 -14.65 -3.94 -31.95
CA HIS A 82 -15.36 -5.09 -32.51
C HIS A 82 -14.36 -6.13 -33.00
N GLU A 83 -14.50 -7.39 -32.57
CA GLU A 83 -13.66 -8.49 -33.05
C GLU A 83 -13.86 -8.69 -34.56
N LYS A 84 -12.77 -8.83 -35.33
CA LYS A 84 -12.90 -9.15 -36.76
C LYS A 84 -13.24 -10.62 -36.96
N GLU A 85 -12.67 -11.46 -36.10
CA GLU A 85 -12.88 -12.89 -35.98
C GLU A 85 -12.84 -13.23 -34.49
N ILE A 86 -13.47 -14.33 -34.07
CA ILE A 86 -13.54 -14.72 -32.64
C ILE A 86 -12.12 -14.80 -32.05
N GLY A 87 -11.86 -13.99 -31.02
CA GLY A 87 -10.56 -13.94 -30.34
C GLY A 87 -9.48 -13.10 -31.05
N VAL A 88 -9.80 -12.45 -32.18
CA VAL A 88 -8.91 -11.51 -32.87
C VAL A 88 -9.41 -10.07 -32.66
N PRO A 89 -8.71 -9.27 -31.85
CA PRO A 89 -9.10 -7.89 -31.59
C PRO A 89 -9.21 -7.07 -32.88
N GLY A 90 -10.26 -6.25 -32.97
CA GLY A 90 -10.35 -5.24 -34.02
C GLY A 90 -9.35 -4.11 -33.86
N ASN A 91 -9.20 -3.29 -34.91
CA ASN A 91 -8.29 -2.14 -34.90
C ASN A 91 -9.01 -0.82 -34.58
N ASN A 92 -10.35 -0.82 -34.59
CA ASN A 92 -11.17 0.38 -34.41
C ASN A 92 -11.61 0.44 -32.95
N PHE A 93 -10.76 1.02 -32.10
CA PHE A 93 -11.05 1.20 -30.68
C PHE A 93 -12.00 2.38 -30.48
N ILE A 94 -13.03 2.15 -29.68
CA ILE A 94 -13.96 3.14 -29.17
C ILE A 94 -13.63 3.31 -27.69
N GLU A 95 -13.26 4.53 -27.31
CA GLU A 95 -13.02 4.88 -25.91
C GLU A 95 -14.33 4.89 -25.13
N LEU A 96 -14.33 4.19 -23.99
CA LEU A 96 -15.49 4.11 -23.09
C LEU A 96 -15.35 5.01 -21.86
N GLY A 97 -14.13 5.37 -21.49
CA GLY A 97 -13.83 6.20 -20.33
C GLY A 97 -12.37 6.10 -19.91
N HIS A 98 -12.01 6.91 -18.93
CA HIS A 98 -10.66 7.10 -18.44
C HIS A 98 -10.62 7.26 -16.91
N HIS A 99 -9.55 6.73 -16.33
CA HIS A 99 -9.22 6.88 -14.93
C HIS A 99 -7.93 7.65 -14.80
N LYS A 100 -7.94 8.71 -13.98
CA LYS A 100 -6.73 9.41 -13.56
C LYS A 100 -6.45 9.09 -12.10
N ALA A 101 -5.21 8.73 -11.79
CA ALA A 101 -4.78 8.36 -10.45
C ALA A 101 -3.68 9.30 -9.94
N LEU A 102 -3.68 9.53 -8.63
CA LEU A 102 -2.51 10.04 -7.93
C LEU A 102 -1.55 8.89 -7.64
N SER A 103 -0.30 9.02 -8.08
CA SER A 103 0.74 8.07 -7.71
C SER A 103 1.04 8.10 -6.21
N ILE A 104 1.50 6.97 -5.64
CA ILE A 104 1.93 6.91 -4.24
C ILE A 104 3.01 7.98 -3.94
N SER A 105 3.91 8.21 -4.89
CA SER A 105 4.98 9.21 -4.76
C SER A 105 4.43 10.62 -4.62
N TRP A 106 3.43 10.97 -5.44
CA TRP A 106 2.77 12.27 -5.40
C TRP A 106 2.05 12.45 -4.07
N ILE A 107 1.24 11.47 -3.64
CA ILE A 107 0.52 11.56 -2.37
C ILE A 107 1.50 11.70 -1.21
N SER A 108 2.55 10.87 -1.18
CA SER A 108 3.56 10.92 -0.11
C SER A 108 4.28 12.26 -0.04
N LYS A 109 4.55 12.90 -1.17
CA LYS A 109 5.17 14.23 -1.25
C LYS A 109 4.22 15.32 -0.80
N HIS A 110 3.02 15.40 -1.39
CA HIS A 110 2.14 16.54 -1.24
C HIS A 110 1.30 16.47 0.04
N TYR A 111 0.78 15.31 0.43
CA TYR A 111 0.00 15.16 1.66
C TYR A 111 0.81 15.54 2.92
N ASN A 112 2.04 15.07 3.00
CA ASN A 112 2.94 15.37 4.13
C ASN A 112 3.38 16.84 4.11
N LYS A 113 3.71 17.39 2.93
CA LYS A 113 4.13 18.78 2.80
C LYS A 113 2.99 19.74 3.17
N ILE A 114 1.77 19.51 2.68
CA ILE A 114 0.57 20.28 3.09
C ILE A 114 0.41 20.22 4.61
N GLY A 115 0.49 19.02 5.20
CA GLY A 115 0.38 18.85 6.66
C GLY A 115 1.43 19.64 7.45
N SER A 116 2.65 19.73 6.93
CA SER A 116 3.73 20.47 7.60
C SER A 116 3.43 21.96 7.76
N TYR A 117 2.61 22.56 6.89
CA TYR A 117 2.15 23.94 7.01
C TYR A 117 1.00 24.12 8.00
N LEU A 118 0.20 23.07 8.21
CA LEU A 118 -0.96 23.08 9.11
C LEU A 118 -0.57 22.84 10.57
N HIS A 119 0.65 22.36 10.82
CA HIS A 119 1.16 22.08 12.17
C HIS A 119 2.12 23.17 12.65
N LEU A 120 2.00 23.54 13.93
CA LEU A 120 3.04 24.31 14.61
C LEU A 120 4.29 23.44 14.77
N GLN A 121 5.42 23.91 14.26
CA GLN A 121 6.68 23.19 14.30
C GLN A 121 7.27 23.25 15.71
N ALA A 122 7.44 22.11 16.38
CA ALA A 122 7.82 22.07 17.80
C ALA A 122 9.16 22.77 18.10
N LYS A 123 10.11 22.74 17.16
CA LYS A 123 11.46 23.32 17.35
C LYS A 123 11.51 24.84 17.16
N SER A 124 10.71 25.37 16.23
CA SER A 124 10.75 26.79 15.91
C SER A 124 9.55 27.56 16.49
N GLN A 125 8.47 26.86 16.84
CA GLN A 125 7.16 27.42 17.18
C GLN A 125 6.63 28.41 16.11
N ILE A 126 7.17 28.33 14.89
CA ILE A 126 6.81 29.18 13.77
C ILE A 126 5.87 28.40 12.86
N GLN A 127 4.81 29.07 12.42
CA GLN A 127 3.96 28.59 11.35
C GLN A 127 4.60 28.90 10.00
N LEU A 128 4.74 27.88 9.16
CA LEU A 128 5.37 28.02 7.86
C LEU A 128 4.41 28.71 6.88
N GLU A 129 4.89 29.74 6.19
CA GLU A 129 4.13 30.39 5.13
C GLU A 129 3.88 29.43 3.97
N ILE A 130 2.65 29.44 3.44
CA ILE A 130 2.24 28.57 2.34
C ILE A 130 2.36 29.34 1.02
N PRO A 131 3.19 28.87 0.08
CA PRO A 131 3.26 29.50 -1.24
C PRO A 131 1.94 29.36 -1.99
N LEU A 132 1.37 30.46 -2.46
CA LEU A 132 0.12 30.48 -3.24
C LEU A 132 0.21 29.57 -4.47
N GLN A 133 1.31 29.68 -5.23
CA GLN A 133 1.53 28.88 -6.45
C GLN A 133 1.52 27.38 -6.14
N TYR A 134 2.06 26.97 -4.99
CA TYR A 134 2.08 25.56 -4.59
C TYR A 134 0.66 25.01 -4.37
N LEU A 135 -0.25 25.80 -3.78
CA LEU A 135 -1.65 25.39 -3.62
C LEU A 135 -2.39 25.36 -4.96
N GLN A 136 -2.09 26.30 -5.86
CA GLN A 136 -2.65 26.31 -7.21
C GLN A 136 -2.24 25.08 -8.02
N GLU A 137 -0.97 24.65 -7.93
CA GLU A 137 -0.48 23.41 -8.55
C GLU A 137 -1.25 22.18 -8.02
N ILE A 138 -1.42 22.07 -6.71
CA ILE A 138 -2.16 20.96 -6.11
C ILE A 138 -3.63 20.97 -6.54
N LEU A 139 -4.26 22.14 -6.52
CA LEU A 139 -5.65 22.29 -6.96
C LEU A 139 -5.81 21.84 -8.41
N PHE A 140 -4.91 22.26 -9.30
CA PHE A 140 -4.92 21.87 -10.71
C PHE A 140 -4.83 20.35 -10.89
N GLU A 141 -3.88 19.69 -10.21
CA GLU A 141 -3.73 18.23 -10.27
C GLU A 141 -4.97 17.50 -9.75
N LEU A 142 -5.56 17.97 -8.64
CA LEU A 142 -6.76 17.33 -8.09
C LEU A 142 -8.00 17.55 -8.97
N ARG A 143 -8.12 18.72 -9.63
CA ARG A 143 -9.16 18.97 -10.63
C ARG A 143 -9.02 18.04 -11.82
N ASN A 144 -7.81 17.87 -12.34
CA ASN A 144 -7.55 16.93 -13.43
C ASN A 144 -8.03 15.53 -13.08
N ILE A 145 -7.92 15.11 -11.82
CA ILE A 145 -8.33 13.78 -11.37
C ILE A 145 -9.83 13.67 -11.14
N ASP A 146 -10.50 14.74 -10.71
CA ASP A 146 -11.97 14.77 -10.56
C ASP A 146 -12.69 14.66 -11.90
N GLU A 147 -11.98 14.85 -13.03
CA GLU A 147 -12.47 14.56 -14.39
C GLU A 147 -12.57 13.06 -14.69
N SER A 148 -12.00 12.18 -13.85
CA SER A 148 -12.09 10.73 -14.06
C SER A 148 -13.55 10.28 -14.05
N ASP A 149 -13.97 9.60 -15.10
CA ASP A 149 -15.33 9.08 -15.27
C ASP A 149 -15.44 7.61 -14.84
N LEU A 150 -14.31 6.95 -14.53
CA LEU A 150 -14.28 5.51 -14.33
C LEU A 150 -13.32 5.04 -13.22
N ILE A 151 -13.76 4.03 -12.46
CA ILE A 151 -12.92 3.20 -11.57
C ILE A 151 -13.28 1.74 -11.86
N MET A 152 -12.30 0.93 -12.25
CA MET A 152 -12.47 -0.49 -12.57
C MET A 152 -11.24 -1.30 -12.21
N SER A 153 -11.45 -2.61 -12.17
CA SER A 153 -10.37 -3.58 -12.06
C SER A 153 -10.91 -4.98 -12.38
N PHE A 154 -10.15 -5.73 -13.19
CA PHE A 154 -10.48 -7.10 -13.63
C PHE A 154 -9.33 -8.10 -13.35
N PRO A 155 -8.86 -8.26 -12.11
CA PRO A 155 -7.77 -9.16 -11.82
C PRO A 155 -8.30 -10.55 -11.50
N ASP A 156 -7.59 -11.57 -11.96
CA ASP A 156 -7.65 -12.86 -11.30
C ASP A 156 -7.13 -12.71 -9.86
N THR A 157 -7.77 -13.40 -8.93
CA THR A 157 -7.42 -13.30 -7.51
C THR A 157 -7.13 -14.67 -6.90
N VAL A 158 -6.30 -14.68 -5.87
CA VAL A 158 -6.08 -15.82 -5.00
C VAL A 158 -6.31 -15.39 -3.56
N SER A 159 -6.89 -16.28 -2.77
CA SER A 159 -7.21 -16.02 -1.36
C SER A 159 -6.58 -17.06 -0.44
N PHE A 160 -6.17 -16.64 0.74
CA PHE A 160 -5.73 -17.51 1.82
C PHE A 160 -6.06 -16.91 3.19
N ASN A 161 -6.10 -17.72 4.24
CA ASN A 161 -6.34 -17.23 5.60
C ASN A 161 -5.02 -17.01 6.34
N CYS A 162 -4.87 -15.85 6.97
CA CYS A 162 -3.74 -15.60 7.86
C CYS A 162 -3.73 -16.64 9.00
N PRO A 163 -2.67 -17.43 9.20
CA PRO A 163 -2.64 -18.44 10.26
C PRO A 163 -2.69 -17.83 11.67
N LEU A 164 -2.22 -16.58 11.84
CA LEU A 164 -2.17 -15.89 13.14
C LEU A 164 -3.52 -15.26 13.52
N CYS A 165 -4.12 -14.44 12.66
CA CYS A 165 -5.35 -13.69 12.98
C CYS A 165 -6.61 -14.20 12.26
N LYS A 166 -6.50 -15.25 11.44
CA LYS A 166 -7.58 -15.88 10.66
C LYS A 166 -8.27 -14.98 9.62
N THR A 167 -7.78 -13.76 9.44
CA THR A 167 -8.27 -12.86 8.39
C THR A 167 -8.02 -13.44 7.01
N GLN A 168 -9.04 -13.51 6.18
CA GLN A 168 -8.89 -13.82 4.76
C GLN A 168 -8.16 -12.68 4.06
N ILE A 169 -7.11 -13.04 3.35
CA ILE A 169 -6.29 -12.15 2.54
C ILE A 169 -6.52 -12.56 1.09
N THR A 170 -6.99 -11.61 0.29
CA THR A 170 -7.20 -11.77 -1.15
C THR A 170 -6.17 -10.92 -1.87
N CYS A 171 -5.48 -11.45 -2.88
CA CYS A 171 -4.48 -10.71 -3.66
C CYS A 171 -4.73 -10.90 -5.15
N SER A 172 -4.47 -9.87 -5.96
CA SER A 172 -4.41 -10.02 -7.41
C SER A 172 -3.21 -10.89 -7.81
N THR A 173 -3.44 -11.85 -8.70
CA THR A 173 -2.37 -12.67 -9.28
C THR A 173 -1.41 -11.86 -10.15
N LEU A 174 -1.81 -10.68 -10.61
CA LEU A 174 -0.96 -9.73 -11.32
C LEU A 174 0.02 -9.01 -10.38
N ALA A 175 -0.34 -8.81 -9.10
CA ALA A 175 0.52 -8.15 -8.13
C ALA A 175 1.65 -9.08 -7.66
N LEU A 176 1.31 -10.34 -7.40
CA LEU A 176 2.17 -11.30 -6.70
C LEU A 176 3.58 -11.51 -7.30
N PRO A 177 3.79 -11.52 -8.64
CA PRO A 177 5.13 -11.63 -9.22
C PRO A 177 6.07 -10.47 -8.86
N HIS A 178 5.52 -9.32 -8.50
CA HIS A 178 6.28 -8.10 -8.21
C HIS A 178 6.41 -7.82 -6.71
N LEU A 179 5.83 -8.66 -5.86
CA LEU A 179 5.84 -8.48 -4.41
C LEU A 179 6.89 -9.37 -3.76
N GLU A 180 7.81 -8.76 -3.03
CA GLU A 180 8.71 -9.50 -2.13
C GLU A 180 7.93 -10.15 -0.98
N LYS A 181 6.92 -9.45 -0.47
CA LYS A 181 6.05 -9.91 0.62
C LYS A 181 4.64 -9.37 0.51
N VAL A 182 3.68 -10.17 0.94
CA VAL A 182 2.27 -9.82 1.17
C VAL A 182 2.09 -9.54 2.66
N ILE A 183 1.45 -8.42 3.00
CA ILE A 183 1.18 -8.03 4.39
C ILE A 183 -0.26 -8.39 4.74
N CYS A 184 -0.50 -8.88 5.96
CA CYS A 184 -1.85 -9.07 6.44
C CYS A 184 -2.58 -7.72 6.51
N ILE A 185 -3.80 -7.66 5.94
CA ILE A 185 -4.63 -6.45 5.96
C ILE A 185 -5.22 -6.11 7.34
N SER A 186 -5.08 -7.02 8.33
CA SER A 186 -5.59 -6.79 9.67
C SER A 186 -4.60 -5.95 10.48
N MET A 187 -5.02 -4.78 10.96
CA MET A 187 -4.20 -3.82 11.71
C MET A 187 -3.49 -4.38 12.95
N ASN A 188 -4.11 -5.33 13.63
CA ASN A 188 -3.54 -5.96 14.83
C ASN A 188 -2.63 -7.14 14.48
N CYS A 189 -2.35 -7.36 13.20
CA CYS A 189 -1.56 -8.46 12.69
C CYS A 189 -0.46 -7.94 11.77
N ASN A 190 0.78 -7.99 12.24
CA ASN A 190 1.94 -7.62 11.43
C ASN A 190 2.45 -8.76 10.54
N ALA A 191 1.66 -9.83 10.37
CA ALA A 191 2.11 -11.01 9.64
C ALA A 191 2.45 -10.66 8.20
N THR A 192 3.66 -11.04 7.77
CA THR A 192 4.11 -10.94 6.39
C THR A 192 4.29 -12.33 5.80
N PHE A 193 4.02 -12.46 4.50
CA PHE A 193 4.04 -13.73 3.77
C PHE A 193 4.88 -13.60 2.51
N ILE A 194 5.74 -14.57 2.25
CA ILE A 194 6.53 -14.64 1.02
C ILE A 194 5.69 -15.41 -0.02
N PRO A 195 5.23 -14.76 -1.11
CA PRO A 195 4.51 -15.44 -2.17
C PRO A 195 5.48 -16.30 -2.98
N LYS A 196 5.06 -17.53 -3.29
CA LYS A 196 5.80 -18.44 -4.20
C LYS A 196 4.85 -19.04 -5.21
N LYS A 197 5.20 -18.92 -6.49
CA LYS A 197 4.49 -19.59 -7.58
C LYS A 197 5.11 -20.96 -7.82
N THR A 198 4.33 -22.01 -7.59
CA THR A 198 4.59 -23.35 -8.13
C THR A 198 3.83 -23.49 -9.45
N GLU A 199 4.13 -24.53 -10.26
CA GLU A 199 3.69 -24.70 -11.66
C GLU A 199 2.26 -24.23 -11.98
N GLU A 200 1.28 -24.43 -11.09
CA GLU A 200 -0.11 -23.92 -11.28
C GLU A 200 -0.71 -23.15 -10.10
N ARG A 201 0.01 -22.97 -8.99
CA ARG A 201 -0.59 -22.42 -7.75
C ARG A 201 0.32 -21.45 -7.02
N TRP A 202 -0.30 -20.44 -6.42
CA TRP A 202 0.34 -19.58 -5.44
C TRP A 202 0.33 -20.22 -4.06
N SER A 203 1.47 -20.18 -3.39
CA SER A 203 1.63 -20.55 -1.99
C SER A 203 2.18 -19.37 -1.21
N PHE A 204 1.81 -19.27 0.06
CA PHE A 204 2.14 -18.15 0.94
C PHE A 204 2.84 -18.68 2.18
N LYS A 205 4.16 -18.49 2.27
CA LYS A 205 4.94 -18.90 3.44
C LYS A 205 4.97 -17.76 4.44
N LEU A 206 4.56 -18.00 5.69
CA LEU A 206 4.72 -17.03 6.77
C LEU A 206 6.20 -16.65 6.92
N ASN A 207 6.49 -15.35 6.92
CA ASN A 207 7.83 -14.80 7.09
C ASN A 207 8.19 -14.74 8.58
N ALA A 208 8.36 -15.92 9.16
CA ALA A 208 8.64 -16.11 10.58
C ALA A 208 9.76 -17.14 10.78
N VAL A 209 10.38 -17.08 11.95
CA VAL A 209 11.27 -18.12 12.48
C VAL A 209 10.61 -18.78 13.69
N ASP A 210 10.90 -20.05 13.89
CA ASP A 210 10.44 -20.77 15.07
C ASP A 210 11.31 -20.39 16.28
N PHE A 211 10.65 -19.99 17.36
CA PHE A 211 11.26 -19.74 18.65
C PHE A 211 10.78 -20.79 19.64
N GLU A 212 11.74 -21.59 20.11
CA GLU A 212 11.51 -22.50 21.22
C GLU A 212 11.71 -21.74 22.54
N CYS A 213 10.68 -21.71 23.38
CA CYS A 213 10.77 -21.09 24.69
C CYS A 213 11.71 -21.90 25.61
N PRO A 214 12.77 -21.30 26.19
CA PRO A 214 13.74 -22.02 27.02
C PRO A 214 13.16 -22.56 28.34
N GLU A 215 11.95 -22.14 28.70
CA GLU A 215 11.34 -22.39 30.01
C GLU A 215 10.23 -23.45 29.96
N CYS A 216 9.59 -23.62 28.81
CA CYS A 216 8.49 -24.58 28.65
C CYS A 216 8.55 -25.37 27.35
N SER A 217 9.62 -25.20 26.56
CA SER A 217 9.82 -25.82 25.24
C SER A 217 8.71 -25.58 24.22
N ASN A 218 7.81 -24.64 24.48
CA ASN A 218 6.78 -24.26 23.50
C ASN A 218 7.44 -23.60 22.30
N ILE A 219 7.16 -24.13 21.11
CA ILE A 219 7.57 -23.55 19.84
C ILE A 219 6.49 -22.57 19.39
N GLN A 220 6.88 -21.34 19.08
CA GLN A 220 5.99 -20.32 18.53
C GLN A 220 6.66 -19.57 17.39
N PRO A 221 5.90 -19.16 16.36
CA PRO A 221 6.46 -18.36 15.28
C PRO A 221 6.73 -16.93 15.77
N ILE A 222 7.87 -16.37 15.38
CA ILE A 222 8.21 -14.96 15.53
C ILE A 222 8.43 -14.36 14.16
N LEU A 223 7.71 -13.27 13.88
CA LEU A 223 7.83 -12.55 12.62
C LEU A 223 9.24 -11.99 12.47
N ILE A 224 9.89 -12.27 11.34
CA ILE A 224 11.26 -11.80 11.09
C ILE A 224 11.35 -10.28 11.17
N ASP A 225 10.32 -9.59 10.67
CA ASP A 225 10.22 -8.13 10.67
C ASP A 225 10.18 -7.51 12.11
N GLU A 226 9.86 -8.30 13.15
CA GLU A 226 9.78 -7.85 14.55
C GLU A 226 11.07 -8.15 15.37
N ILE A 227 12.00 -8.91 14.79
CA ILE A 227 13.22 -9.34 15.46
C ILE A 227 14.30 -8.26 15.28
N GLN A 228 14.55 -7.51 16.36
CA GLN A 228 15.64 -6.55 16.45
C GLN A 228 16.38 -6.74 17.77
N ILE A 229 17.65 -6.32 17.84
CA ILE A 229 18.38 -6.31 19.11
C ILE A 229 17.61 -5.43 20.10
N GLY A 230 17.35 -5.98 21.29
CA GLY A 230 16.51 -5.36 22.31
C GLY A 230 15.01 -5.70 22.22
N SER A 231 14.53 -6.33 21.13
CA SER A 231 13.15 -6.82 21.04
C SER A 231 12.86 -7.84 22.16
N ARG A 232 11.68 -7.73 22.76
CA ARG A 232 11.21 -8.65 23.81
C ARG A 232 10.24 -9.66 23.21
N ILE A 233 10.54 -10.93 23.41
CA ILE A 233 9.72 -12.06 22.99
C ILE A 233 8.99 -12.58 24.22
N THR A 234 7.66 -12.62 24.18
CA THR A 234 6.86 -13.21 25.26
C THR A 234 6.36 -14.58 24.83
N CYS A 235 6.58 -15.61 25.64
CA CYS A 235 6.02 -16.93 25.39
C CYS A 235 4.49 -16.88 25.51
N THR A 236 3.79 -17.41 24.51
CA THR A 236 2.32 -17.47 24.50
C THR A 236 1.75 -18.37 25.60
N ILE A 237 2.48 -19.43 26.01
CA ILE A 237 2.07 -20.36 27.07
C ILE A 237 2.49 -19.86 28.46
N CYS A 238 3.78 -19.82 28.77
CA CYS A 238 4.25 -19.54 30.15
C CYS A 238 4.37 -18.04 30.49
N LYS A 239 4.12 -17.14 29.52
CA LYS A 239 4.21 -15.67 29.66
C LYS A 239 5.57 -15.10 30.07
N LYS A 240 6.61 -15.94 30.21
CA LYS A 240 7.98 -15.49 30.44
C LYS A 240 8.53 -14.74 29.24
N ARG A 241 9.44 -13.81 29.51
CA ARG A 241 10.01 -12.90 28.51
C ARG A 241 11.44 -13.28 28.21
N SER A 242 11.78 -13.33 26.93
CA SER A 242 13.14 -13.41 26.41
C SER A 242 13.49 -12.11 25.71
N ILE A 243 14.76 -11.74 25.66
CA ILE A 243 15.24 -10.54 24.96
C ILE A 243 16.24 -10.95 23.90
N VAL A 244 16.15 -10.35 22.71
CA VAL A 244 17.12 -10.55 21.64
C VAL A 244 18.38 -9.75 21.98
N VAL A 245 19.46 -10.44 22.34
CA VAL A 245 20.70 -9.80 22.84
C VAL A 245 21.78 -9.55 21.79
N GLY A 246 21.66 -10.13 20.59
CA GLY A 246 22.66 -9.94 19.54
C GLY A 246 22.39 -10.79 18.30
N ASN A 247 23.18 -10.56 17.26
CA ASN A 247 23.26 -11.39 16.06
C ASN A 247 24.68 -11.92 15.88
N THR A 248 24.82 -13.20 15.55
CA THR A 248 26.12 -13.78 15.18
C THR A 248 26.05 -14.23 13.73
N TRP A 249 26.88 -13.64 12.87
CA TRP A 249 27.03 -14.07 11.49
C TRP A 249 27.90 -15.33 11.44
N ARG A 250 27.40 -16.38 10.80
CA ARG A 250 28.20 -17.58 10.49
C ARG A 250 28.22 -17.75 8.98
N THR A 251 29.40 -17.72 8.38
CA THR A 251 29.60 -18.07 6.97
C THR A 251 29.85 -19.57 6.88
N VAL A 252 29.01 -20.27 6.11
CA VAL A 252 29.23 -21.68 5.76
C VAL A 252 29.83 -21.69 4.36
N LYS A 253 31.06 -22.21 4.21
CA LYS A 253 31.61 -22.49 2.88
C LYS A 253 30.91 -23.73 2.34
N GLU A 254 30.04 -23.54 1.34
CA GLU A 254 29.48 -24.64 0.58
C GLU A 254 30.59 -25.17 -0.36
N SER A 255 31.16 -26.32 -0.03
CA SER A 255 32.10 -27.01 -0.92
C SER A 255 31.33 -27.61 -2.09
N ILE A 256 31.35 -26.91 -3.23
CA ILE A 256 30.88 -27.46 -4.51
C ILE A 256 31.82 -28.62 -4.87
N ASN A 257 31.36 -29.86 -4.70
CA ASN A 257 32.02 -31.04 -5.27
C ASN A 257 31.94 -30.94 -6.80
N LYS A 258 33.01 -30.46 -7.43
CA LYS A 258 33.27 -30.70 -8.85
C LYS A 258 33.78 -32.13 -8.99
N GLU A 259 32.89 -33.08 -9.23
CA GLU A 259 33.27 -34.32 -9.93
C GLU A 259 33.64 -33.93 -11.36
N LEU A 260 34.94 -33.70 -11.58
CA LEU A 260 35.54 -33.60 -12.89
C LEU A 260 35.64 -35.00 -13.49
N ASN A 261 34.88 -35.22 -14.56
CA ASN A 261 34.97 -36.36 -15.48
C ASN A 261 36.42 -36.81 -15.71
N MET A 262 36.75 -38.01 -15.25
CA MET A 262 37.85 -38.83 -15.75
C MET A 262 37.31 -40.16 -16.27
N MET A 263 36.82 -40.16 -17.50
CA MET A 263 36.82 -41.31 -18.43
C MET A 263 37.02 -40.69 -19.82
N ARG A 264 38.21 -40.79 -20.42
CA ARG A 264 38.65 -41.92 -21.26
C ARG A 264 37.62 -42.32 -22.29
#